data_AF-A0A7Y5VJ97-F1
#
_entry.id   AF-A0A7Y5VJ97-F1
#
_cell.length_a   1.000
_cell.length_b   1.000
_cell.length_c   1.000
_cell.angle_alpha   90.00
_cell.angle_beta   90.00
_cell.angle_gamma   90.00
#
_symmetry.space_group_name_H-M   'P 1'
#
loop_
_entity.id
_entity.type
_entity.pdbx_description
1 polymer ?
#
loop_
_entity_poly.entity_id
_entity_poly.type
_entity_poly.pdbx_seq_one_letter_code
_entity_poly.pdbx_strand_id
1 'polypeptide(L)'
;PGCIHVKAVTYTTTDSADKVEAYYRKALAAYGDVIACKDSKPIGTPTRTGQGLTCDEKDGHVNVNGKGTDSVKGDLDLRAGSKQHQHIVGIEKKGDVTRFGLVALDLPGKISFEDNDKDKEKQAN
;
A
#
# COMPACT_ATOMS: atom_id res chain seq x y z
N PRO A 1 -2.26 22.50 12.61
CA PRO A 1 -2.87 21.43 11.78
C PRO A 1 -1.99 21.11 10.56
N GLY A 2 -1.40 19.91 10.51
CA GLY A 2 -0.62 19.48 9.35
C GLY A 2 -1.55 19.00 8.23
N CYS A 3 -1.13 19.16 6.98
CA CYS A 3 -1.91 18.76 5.81
C CYS A 3 -1.50 17.34 5.37
N ILE A 4 -2.48 16.54 4.99
CA ILE A 4 -2.27 15.23 4.37
C ILE A 4 -2.00 15.44 2.88
N HIS A 5 -0.96 14.80 2.35
CA HIS A 5 -0.72 14.77 0.91
C HIS A 5 -0.77 13.32 0.41
N VAL A 6 -1.57 13.10 -0.63
CA VAL A 6 -1.70 11.82 -1.31
C VAL A 6 -1.46 12.01 -2.79
N LYS A 7 -0.54 11.23 -3.35
CA LYS A 7 -0.37 11.10 -4.80
C LYS A 7 -0.56 9.64 -5.16
N ALA A 8 -1.55 9.35 -6.00
CA ALA A 8 -1.84 8.00 -6.45
C ALA A 8 -1.97 7.99 -7.98
N VAL A 9 -1.42 6.96 -8.61
CA VAL A 9 -1.56 6.72 -10.05
C VAL A 9 -1.61 5.23 -10.30
N THR A 10 -2.33 4.82 -11.34
CA THR A 10 -2.49 3.42 -11.73
C THR A 10 -2.11 3.24 -13.18
N TYR A 11 -1.42 2.14 -13.46
CA TYR A 11 -0.96 1.78 -14.78
C TYR A 11 -1.33 0.32 -15.09
N THR A 12 -1.34 0.00 -16.38
CA THR A 12 -1.47 -1.36 -16.89
C THR A 12 -0.34 -1.58 -17.90
N THR A 13 0.32 -2.73 -17.82
CA THR A 13 1.41 -3.12 -18.72
C THR A 13 1.26 -4.59 -19.14
N THR A 14 1.82 -4.94 -20.30
CA THR A 14 1.94 -6.34 -20.75
C THR A 14 3.18 -7.03 -20.15
N ASP A 15 4.02 -6.30 -19.43
CA ASP A 15 5.13 -6.89 -18.68
C ASP A 15 4.61 -7.82 -17.56
N SER A 16 5.40 -8.84 -17.21
CA SER A 16 5.07 -9.74 -16.11
C SER A 16 5.11 -9.02 -14.76
N ALA A 17 4.30 -9.49 -13.80
CA ALA A 17 4.26 -8.96 -12.45
C ALA A 17 5.64 -8.95 -11.80
N ASP A 18 6.42 -10.02 -11.96
CA ASP A 18 7.79 -10.13 -11.41
C ASP A 18 8.74 -9.07 -11.97
N LYS A 19 8.59 -8.70 -13.25
CA LYS A 19 9.41 -7.65 -13.88
C LYS A 19 9.04 -6.27 -13.33
N VAL A 20 7.74 -6.00 -13.17
CA VAL A 20 7.24 -4.78 -12.54
C VAL A 20 7.70 -4.69 -11.09
N GLU A 21 7.60 -5.78 -10.33
CA GLU A 21 8.07 -5.87 -8.95
C GLU A 21 9.56 -5.57 -8.86
N ALA A 22 10.41 -6.27 -9.62
CA ALA A 22 11.85 -6.08 -9.57
C ALA A 22 12.26 -4.65 -9.94
N TYR A 23 11.59 -4.06 -10.94
CA TYR A 23 11.81 -2.67 -11.33
C TYR A 23 11.48 -1.70 -10.20
N TYR A 24 10.29 -1.81 -9.63
CA TYR A 24 9.85 -0.88 -8.58
C TYR A 24 10.53 -1.13 -7.24
N ARG A 25 10.93 -2.36 -6.92
CA ARG A 25 11.77 -2.67 -5.77
C ARG A 25 13.10 -1.91 -5.85
N LYS A 26 13.72 -1.86 -7.03
CA LYS A 26 14.94 -1.07 -7.25
C LYS A 26 14.68 0.43 -7.15
N ALA A 27 13.58 0.93 -7.71
CA ALA A 27 13.22 2.34 -7.64
C ALA A 27 12.91 2.80 -6.21
N LEU A 28 12.20 1.97 -5.44
CA LEU A 28 11.83 2.26 -4.06
C LEU A 28 13.02 2.25 -3.09
N ALA A 29 14.13 1.59 -3.44
CA ALA A 29 15.35 1.60 -2.64
C ALA A 29 15.92 3.01 -2.41
N ALA A 30 15.55 3.99 -3.25
CA ALA A 30 15.89 5.39 -3.03
C ALA A 30 15.26 5.98 -1.76
N TYR A 31 14.20 5.36 -1.23
CA TYR A 31 13.49 5.74 -0.01
C TYR A 31 13.84 4.86 1.19
N GLY A 32 14.90 4.06 1.09
CA GLY A 32 15.40 3.18 2.15
C GLY A 32 15.04 1.71 1.92
N ASP A 33 14.94 0.97 3.02
CA ASP A 33 14.63 -0.46 2.98
C ASP A 33 13.26 -0.71 2.35
N VAL A 34 13.21 -1.64 1.42
CA VAL A 34 11.97 -2.05 0.75
C VAL A 34 11.48 -3.36 1.34
N ILE A 35 10.25 -3.35 1.83
CA ILE A 35 9.57 -4.55 2.32
C ILE A 35 8.51 -4.99 1.31
N ALA A 36 8.31 -6.29 1.19
CA ALA A 36 7.24 -6.87 0.38
C ALA A 36 6.14 -7.36 1.32
N CYS A 37 4.89 -7.08 0.96
CA CYS A 37 3.72 -7.40 1.73
C CYS A 37 2.73 -8.21 0.88
N LYS A 38 2.18 -9.28 1.45
CA LYS A 38 1.10 -10.05 0.88
C LYS A 38 0.03 -10.27 1.95
N ASP A 39 -1.21 -9.93 1.65
CA ASP A 39 -2.32 -9.99 2.62
C ASP A 39 -2.01 -9.25 3.94
N SER A 40 -1.39 -8.08 3.85
CA SER A 40 -0.89 -7.27 4.99
C SER A 40 0.21 -7.93 5.83
N LYS A 41 0.75 -9.06 5.40
CA LYS A 41 1.86 -9.75 6.10
C LYS A 41 3.17 -9.56 5.33
N PRO A 42 4.28 -9.32 6.03
CA PRO A 42 5.57 -9.24 5.37
C PRO A 42 5.96 -10.60 4.78
N ILE A 43 6.47 -10.57 3.56
CA ILE A 43 7.06 -11.74 2.90
C ILE A 43 8.54 -11.48 2.62
N GLY A 44 9.39 -12.45 2.96
CA GLY A 44 10.84 -12.32 2.84
C GLY A 44 11.46 -11.43 3.91
N THR A 45 12.65 -10.90 3.59
CA THR A 45 13.43 -10.02 4.47
C THR A 45 13.84 -8.75 3.71
N PRO A 46 13.87 -7.57 4.36
CA PRO A 46 13.46 -7.30 5.74
C PRO A 46 11.92 -7.25 5.91
N THR A 47 11.44 -7.41 7.16
CA THR A 47 9.99 -7.35 7.50
C THR A 47 9.53 -5.95 7.97
N ARG A 48 10.49 -5.05 8.19
CA ARG A 48 10.29 -3.66 8.60
C ARG A 48 11.35 -2.79 7.94
N THR A 49 10.99 -1.56 7.56
CA THR A 49 11.98 -0.61 7.04
C THR A 49 12.87 -0.07 8.16
N GLY A 50 14.06 0.45 7.84
CA GLY A 50 14.92 1.14 8.80
C GLY A 50 14.26 2.32 9.53
N GLN A 51 13.16 2.86 8.97
CA GLN A 51 12.38 3.96 9.57
C GLN A 51 11.09 3.48 10.26
N GLY A 52 10.91 2.17 10.44
CA GLY A 52 9.85 1.59 11.26
C GLY A 52 8.52 1.35 10.55
N LEU A 53 8.46 1.44 9.21
CA LEU A 53 7.29 1.07 8.43
C LEU A 53 7.18 -0.47 8.31
N THR A 54 5.97 -1.00 8.51
CA THR A 54 5.66 -2.45 8.48
C THR A 54 4.49 -2.73 7.52
N CYS A 55 4.27 -4.00 7.18
CA CYS A 55 3.07 -4.42 6.45
C CYS A 55 1.82 -4.40 7.33
N ASP A 56 1.98 -4.69 8.62
CA ASP A 56 0.94 -4.62 9.65
C ASP A 56 0.84 -3.18 10.20
N GLU A 57 0.06 -2.31 9.55
CA GLU A 57 -0.41 -1.08 10.20
C GLU A 57 -1.89 -1.24 10.54
N LYS A 58 -2.15 -1.81 11.72
CA LYS A 58 -3.49 -1.90 12.33
C LYS A 58 -4.00 -0.56 12.88
N ASP A 59 -3.20 0.50 12.80
CA ASP A 59 -3.43 1.79 13.48
C ASP A 59 -3.53 3.00 12.52
N GLY A 60 -3.79 2.84 11.22
CA GLY A 60 -3.86 4.04 10.38
C GLY A 60 -4.18 3.86 8.91
N HIS A 61 -5.46 3.62 8.59
CA HIS A 61 -6.25 4.17 7.48
C HIS A 61 -5.71 4.18 6.02
N VAL A 62 -4.57 3.58 5.71
CA VAL A 62 -4.12 3.40 4.32
C VAL A 62 -4.43 1.98 3.89
N ASN A 63 -5.72 1.72 3.68
CA ASN A 63 -6.13 0.61 2.85
C ASN A 63 -6.02 1.08 1.40
N VAL A 64 -4.94 0.72 0.71
CA VAL A 64 -4.91 0.77 -0.77
C VAL A 64 -5.99 -0.16 -1.36
N ASN A 65 -6.62 -0.98 -0.52
CA ASN A 65 -7.94 -1.59 -0.74
C ASN A 65 -9.06 -0.53 -0.69
N GLY A 66 -8.97 0.53 -1.50
CA GLY A 66 -10.13 1.38 -1.72
C GLY A 66 -11.23 0.54 -2.37
N LYS A 67 -12.43 0.52 -1.77
CA LYS A 67 -13.68 0.05 -2.41
C LYS A 67 -14.12 0.98 -3.57
N GLY A 68 -13.22 1.81 -4.08
CA GLY A 68 -13.36 2.48 -5.37
C GLY A 68 -12.83 1.57 -6.46
N THR A 69 -13.51 1.55 -7.59
CA THR A 69 -13.28 0.71 -8.78
C THR A 69 -11.86 0.73 -9.37
N ASP A 70 -10.99 1.58 -8.80
CA ASP A 70 -9.72 2.00 -9.38
C ASP A 70 -8.51 1.61 -8.53
N SER A 71 -8.75 1.10 -7.31
CA SER A 71 -7.69 0.75 -6.37
C SER A 71 -7.20 -0.66 -6.66
N VAL A 72 -5.90 -0.80 -6.97
CA VAL A 72 -5.28 -2.10 -7.17
C VAL A 72 -5.21 -2.80 -5.83
N LYS A 73 -6.10 -3.77 -5.59
CA LYS A 73 -5.95 -4.74 -4.51
C LYS A 73 -4.83 -5.68 -4.93
N GLY A 74 -3.59 -5.23 -4.73
CA GLY A 74 -2.41 -5.98 -5.13
C GLY A 74 -2.34 -7.31 -4.37
N ASP A 75 -2.09 -8.40 -5.10
CA ASP A 75 -1.67 -9.66 -4.49
C ASP A 75 -0.31 -9.50 -3.79
N LEU A 76 0.43 -8.47 -4.19
CA LEU A 76 1.74 -8.09 -3.70
C LEU A 76 1.85 -6.57 -3.63
N ASP A 77 2.28 -6.06 -2.47
CA ASP A 77 2.64 -4.66 -2.30
C ASP A 77 4.13 -4.54 -1.96
N LEU A 78 4.79 -3.53 -2.51
CA LEU A 78 6.10 -3.08 -2.06
C LEU A 78 5.94 -1.80 -1.26
N ARG A 79 6.61 -1.69 -0.12
CA ARG A 79 6.57 -0.50 0.74
C ARG A 79 7.98 -0.04 1.10
N ALA A 80 8.18 1.28 1.13
CA ALA A 80 9.42 1.91 1.56
C ALA A 80 9.14 3.23 2.29
N GLY A 81 10.12 3.70 3.05
CA GLY A 81 10.04 4.93 3.84
C GLY A 81 9.62 4.71 5.30
N SER A 82 8.92 5.69 5.86
CA SER A 82 8.49 5.74 7.27
C SER A 82 6.97 5.73 7.39
N LYS A 83 6.43 5.60 8.60
CA LYS A 83 4.97 5.69 8.83
C LYS A 83 4.35 6.99 8.31
N GLN A 84 5.11 8.09 8.33
CA GLN A 84 4.64 9.41 7.88
C GLN A 84 4.87 9.66 6.40
N HIS A 85 5.96 9.13 5.85
CA HIS A 85 6.34 9.29 4.44
C HIS A 85 6.41 7.91 3.80
N GLN A 86 5.28 7.46 3.25
CA GLN A 86 5.15 6.11 2.69
C GLN A 86 5.22 6.15 1.16
N HIS A 87 5.97 5.22 0.59
CA HIS A 87 5.94 4.92 -0.84
C HIS A 87 5.48 3.48 -1.03
N ILE A 88 4.36 3.30 -1.72
CA ILE A 88 3.67 2.02 -1.87
C ILE A 88 3.50 1.72 -3.35
N VAL A 89 3.80 0.48 -3.74
CA VAL A 89 3.51 -0.04 -5.07
C VAL A 89 2.69 -1.30 -4.94
N GLY A 90 1.41 -1.25 -5.31
CA GLY A 90 0.54 -2.42 -5.34
C GLY A 90 0.54 -3.05 -6.73
N ILE A 91 0.73 -4.37 -6.81
CA ILE A 91 0.88 -5.12 -8.07
C ILE A 91 -0.17 -6.23 -8.10
N GLU A 92 -0.93 -6.27 -9.18
CA GLU A 92 -1.98 -7.25 -9.44
C GLU A 92 -1.77 -7.86 -10.84
N LYS A 93 -1.76 -9.18 -10.91
CA LYS A 93 -1.74 -9.88 -12.20
C LYS A 93 -3.18 -10.09 -12.67
N LYS A 94 -3.56 -9.51 -13.81
CA LYS A 94 -4.90 -9.61 -14.38
C LYS A 94 -4.87 -10.25 -15.77
N GLY A 95 -4.97 -11.58 -15.81
CA GLY A 95 -4.83 -12.35 -17.05
C GLY A 95 -3.42 -12.21 -17.62
N ASP A 96 -3.32 -11.71 -18.85
CA ASP A 96 -2.07 -11.52 -19.59
C ASP A 96 -1.42 -10.15 -19.35
N VAL A 97 -2.05 -9.29 -18.55
CA VAL A 97 -1.52 -7.95 -18.22
C VAL A 97 -1.28 -7.83 -16.71
N THR A 98 -0.36 -6.97 -16.36
CA THR A 98 -0.10 -6.56 -14.98
C THR A 98 -0.67 -5.17 -14.76
N ARG A 99 -1.53 -5.03 -13.75
CA ARG A 99 -2.00 -3.74 -13.26
C ARG A 99 -1.21 -3.39 -12.01
N PHE A 100 -0.74 -2.16 -11.90
CA PHE A 100 -0.05 -1.72 -10.70
C PHE A 100 -0.37 -0.27 -10.36
N GLY A 101 -0.43 0.01 -9.06
CA GLY A 101 -0.67 1.34 -8.50
C GLY A 101 0.56 1.84 -7.77
N LEU A 102 0.89 3.11 -7.94
CA LEU A 102 1.91 3.81 -7.16
C LEU A 102 1.22 4.80 -6.24
N VAL A 103 1.58 4.80 -4.97
CA VAL A 103 1.06 5.74 -3.97
C VAL A 103 2.23 6.35 -3.20
N ALA A 104 2.22 7.67 -3.06
CA ALA A 104 3.08 8.40 -2.13
C ALA A 104 2.20 9.13 -1.11
N LEU A 105 2.47 8.92 0.17
CA LEU A 105 1.71 9.49 1.29
C LEU A 105 2.62 10.31 2.17
N ASP A 106 2.15 11.51 2.50
CA ASP A 106 2.73 12.38 3.51
C ASP A 106 1.66 12.65 4.57
N LEU A 107 1.88 12.08 5.76
CA LEU A 107 0.96 12.12 6.88
C LEU A 107 1.52 13.04 7.97
N PRO A 108 0.76 14.04 8.43
CA PRO A 108 1.16 14.84 9.57
C PRO A 108 1.26 13.98 10.84
N GLY A 109 2.17 14.35 11.74
CA GLY A 109 2.34 13.64 13.02
C GLY A 109 1.06 13.71 13.87
N LYS A 110 0.47 12.55 14.15
CA LYS A 110 -0.82 12.30 14.84
C LYS A 110 -2.05 12.61 13.98
N ILE A 111 -2.58 11.58 13.34
CA ILE A 111 -3.91 11.58 12.73
C ILE A 111 -4.70 10.47 13.40
N SER A 112 -5.63 10.85 14.26
CA SER A 112 -6.67 9.96 14.77
C SER A 112 -7.93 10.29 13.96
N PHE A 113 -8.32 9.41 13.04
CA PHE A 113 -9.64 9.51 12.43
C PHE A 113 -10.60 8.73 13.34
N GLU A 114 -11.57 9.42 13.92
CA GLU A 114 -12.63 8.77 14.68
C GLU A 114 -13.55 8.03 13.68
N ASP A 115 -13.38 6.71 13.58
CA ASP A 115 -14.24 5.85 12.76
C ASP A 115 -15.67 5.90 13.31
N ASN A 116 -16.57 6.59 12.60
CA ASN A 116 -18.01 6.51 12.86
C ASN A 116 -18.59 5.26 12.19
N ASP A 117 -18.31 4.08 12.76
CA ASP A 117 -19.00 2.83 12.44
C ASP A 117 -20.42 2.85 13.03
N LYS A 118 -21.38 3.39 12.27
CA LYS A 118 -22.79 3.02 12.41
C LYS A 118 -23.22 2.37 11.10
N ASP A 119 -23.39 1.04 11.14
CA ASP A 119 -24.54 0.31 10.61
C ASP A 119 -24.23 -1.21 10.60
N LYS A 120 -24.41 -1.84 11.77
CA LYS A 120 -24.68 -3.28 11.87
C LYS A 120 -26.00 -3.49 12.61
N GLU A 121 -27.07 -3.67 11.86
CA GLU A 121 -28.34 -4.26 12.31
C GLU A 121 -29.08 -4.72 11.03
N LYS A 122 -29.58 -5.94 10.82
CA LYS A 122 -29.80 -7.15 11.62
C LYS A 122 -30.02 -8.31 10.63
N GLN A 123 -29.50 -9.50 10.91
CA GLN A 123 -30.08 -10.76 10.43
C GLN A 123 -30.63 -11.49 11.66
N ALA A 124 -31.93 -11.71 11.69
CA ALA A 124 -32.56 -12.72 12.53
C ALA A 124 -33.80 -13.22 11.76
N ASN A 125 -33.72 -14.46 11.27
CA ASN A 125 -34.86 -15.32 11.00
C ASN A 125 -34.81 -16.42 12.06
#